data_AF-A0A968Q055-F1
#
_entry.id   AF-A0A968Q055-F1
#
_cell.length_a   1.000
_cell.length_b   1.000
_cell.length_c   1.000
_cell.angle_alpha   90.00
_cell.angle_beta   90.00
_cell.angle_gamma   90.00
#
_symmetry.space_group_name_H-M   'P 1'
#
loop_
_entity.id
_entity.type
_entity.pdbx_description
1 polymer ?
#
loop_
_entity_poly.entity_id
_entity_poly.type
_entity_poly.pdbx_seq_one_letter_code
_entity_poly.pdbx_strand_id
1 'polypeptide(L)' 'MASYNLGTLPVNSPITRNNFSVTPTQPTDVFGFRVQGARKLDVSLTDIGFGDDADLRLYRDNGNGIFDAGDR' A
#
# COMPACT_ATOMS: atom_id res chain seq x y z
N MET A 1 -1.13 -13.39 -1.50
CA MET A 1 -0.41 -12.15 -1.78
C MET A 1 -0.81 -11.65 -3.15
N ALA A 2 -1.62 -10.62 -3.18
CA ALA A 2 -1.95 -9.90 -4.38
C ALA A 2 -1.12 -8.61 -4.49
N SER A 3 -0.90 -8.15 -5.72
CA SER A 3 -0.19 -6.91 -6.00
C SER A 3 -1.09 -5.99 -6.82
N TYR A 4 -1.20 -4.74 -6.39
CA TYR A 4 -2.06 -3.73 -6.99
C TYR A 4 -1.24 -2.50 -7.35
N ASN A 5 -1.40 -2.00 -8.57
CA ASN A 5 -0.80 -0.74 -9.00
C ASN A 5 -1.84 0.37 -8.95
N LEU A 6 -1.65 1.34 -8.06
CA LEU A 6 -2.52 2.51 -7.90
C LEU A 6 -2.16 3.65 -8.86
N GLY A 7 -1.08 3.50 -9.63
CA GLY A 7 -0.59 4.51 -10.55
C GLY A 7 0.05 5.70 -9.82
N THR A 8 -0.05 6.88 -10.41
CA THR A 8 0.48 8.11 -9.82
C THR A 8 -0.56 8.74 -8.91
N LEU A 9 -0.22 8.97 -7.65
CA LEU A 9 -1.10 9.63 -6.69
C LEU A 9 -1.38 11.08 -7.14
N PRO A 10 -2.65 11.51 -7.20
CA PRO A 10 -3.00 12.89 -7.48
C PRO A 10 -2.62 13.77 -6.28
N VAL A 11 -2.31 15.05 -6.57
CA VAL A 11 -1.71 15.97 -5.60
C VAL A 11 -2.65 16.34 -4.44
N ASN A 12 -3.96 16.38 -4.66
CA ASN A 12 -4.96 16.89 -3.70
C ASN A 12 -6.23 16.03 -3.60
N SER A 13 -6.16 14.76 -4.01
CA SER A 13 -7.31 13.86 -3.95
C SER A 13 -6.92 12.54 -3.27
N PRO A 14 -7.49 12.20 -2.11
CA PRO A 14 -7.25 10.92 -1.48
C PRO A 14 -7.64 9.76 -2.41
N ILE A 15 -6.82 8.70 -2.42
CA ILE A 15 -7.19 7.43 -3.05
C ILE A 15 -7.61 6.47 -1.94
N THR A 16 -8.82 5.93 -2.06
CA THR A 16 -9.39 4.95 -1.13
C THR A 16 -9.60 3.60 -1.85
N ARG A 17 -9.32 2.50 -1.14
CA ARG A 17 -9.31 1.12 -1.67
C ARG A 17 -9.78 0.18 -0.56
N ASN A 18 -11.09 -0.04 -0.49
CA ASN A 18 -11.73 -0.70 0.68
C ASN A 18 -12.40 -2.03 0.34
N ASN A 19 -12.21 -2.56 -0.88
CA ASN A 19 -12.78 -3.84 -1.29
C ASN A 19 -11.67 -4.91 -1.41
N PHE A 20 -10.83 -5.00 -0.37
CA PHE A 20 -9.72 -5.93 -0.26
C PHE A 20 -9.74 -6.57 1.12
N SER A 21 -9.22 -7.79 1.23
CA SER A 21 -9.15 -8.52 2.49
C SER A 21 -7.89 -9.36 2.52
N VAL A 22 -7.14 -9.25 3.61
CA VAL A 22 -6.11 -10.23 3.98
C VAL A 22 -6.74 -11.28 4.89
N THR A 23 -6.25 -12.51 4.82
CA THR A 23 -6.72 -13.62 5.66
C THR A 23 -5.54 -14.33 6.28
N PRO A 24 -5.72 -15.19 7.31
CA PRO A 24 -4.60 -15.93 7.90
C PRO A 24 -3.80 -16.79 6.90
N THR A 25 -4.43 -17.25 5.81
CA THR A 25 -3.76 -18.02 4.74
C THR A 25 -3.19 -17.13 3.63
N GLN A 26 -3.61 -15.87 3.56
CA GLN A 26 -3.12 -14.85 2.62
C GLN A 26 -2.97 -13.50 3.35
N PRO A 27 -1.95 -13.36 4.23
CA PRO A 27 -1.89 -12.28 5.21
C PRO A 27 -1.30 -10.97 4.68
N THR A 28 -0.91 -10.91 3.41
CA THR A 28 -0.17 -9.77 2.86
C THR A 28 -0.65 -9.47 1.46
N ASP A 29 -0.91 -8.20 1.19
CA ASP A 29 -1.08 -7.62 -0.13
C ASP A 29 -0.12 -6.43 -0.31
N VAL A 30 0.19 -6.10 -1.56
CA VAL A 30 1.12 -5.02 -1.92
C VAL A 30 0.41 -4.00 -2.78
N PHE A 31 0.55 -2.72 -2.42
CA PHE A 31 0.01 -1.60 -3.18
C PHE A 31 1.17 -0.71 -3.64
N GLY A 32 1.43 -0.70 -4.95
CA GLY A 32 2.43 0.16 -5.57
C GLY A 32 1.83 1.46 -6.07
N PHE A 33 2.54 2.58 -5.86
CA PHE A 33 2.14 3.89 -6.36
C PHE A 33 3.35 4.78 -6.65
N ARG A 34 3.14 5.81 -7.48
CA ARG A 34 4.13 6.86 -7.75
C ARG A 34 3.71 8.17 -7.10
N VAL A 35 4.68 8.91 -6.61
CA VAL A 35 4.48 10.24 -6.03
C VAL A 35 5.13 11.28 -6.95
N GLN A 36 4.42 12.36 -7.25
CA GLN A 36 4.96 13.44 -8.08
C GLN A 36 5.85 14.36 -7.22
N GLY A 37 7.16 14.20 -7.28
CA GLY A 37 8.08 15.01 -6.48
C GLY A 37 7.99 14.77 -4.97
N ALA A 38 8.87 15.42 -4.21
CA ALA A 38 8.91 15.28 -2.76
C ALA A 38 7.69 15.96 -2.12
N ARG A 39 6.96 15.22 -1.29
CA ARG A 39 5.77 15.71 -0.56
C ARG A 39 5.48 14.85 0.65
N LYS A 40 4.64 15.38 1.54
CA LYS A 40 4.05 14.62 2.64
C LYS A 40 3.05 13.61 2.08
N LEU A 41 3.05 12.40 2.65
CA LEU A 41 2.05 11.38 2.41
C LEU A 41 1.33 11.11 3.72
N ASP A 42 0.00 11.10 3.66
CA ASP A 42 -0.84 10.62 4.75
C ASP A 42 -1.42 9.28 4.30
N VAL A 43 -1.10 8.21 5.03
CA VAL A 43 -1.51 6.83 4.70
C VAL A 43 -2.19 6.24 5.92
N SER A 44 -3.38 5.67 5.72
CA SER A 44 -4.20 5.08 6.77
C SER A 44 -4.76 3.75 6.30
N LEU A 45 -4.80 2.77 7.21
CA LEU A 45 -5.64 1.58 7.05
C LEU A 45 -7.06 1.91 7.54
N THR A 46 -8.07 1.50 6.78
CA THR A 46 -9.49 1.67 7.14
C THR A 46 -10.15 0.31 7.31
N ASP A 47 -11.37 0.30 7.86
CA ASP A 47 -12.20 -0.91 7.99
C ASP A 47 -11.54 -2.02 8.83
N ILE A 48 -10.75 -1.64 9.85
CA ILE A 48 -10.16 -2.55 10.83
C ILE A 48 -11.16 -2.79 11.96
N GLY A 49 -11.63 -4.03 12.09
CA GLY A 49 -12.60 -4.46 13.08
C GLY A 49 -12.00 -4.83 14.44
N PHE A 50 -12.87 -5.17 15.39
CA PHE A 50 -12.43 -5.64 16.70
C PHE A 50 -11.74 -7.01 16.60
N GLY A 51 -10.47 -7.06 17.00
CA GLY A 51 -9.66 -8.29 16.93
C GLY A 51 -8.86 -8.44 15.64
N ASP A 52 -9.03 -7.54 14.67
CA ASP A 52 -8.15 -7.45 13.51
C ASP A 52 -6.82 -6.80 13.90
N ASP A 53 -5.72 -7.35 13.39
CA ASP A 53 -4.36 -6.88 13.65
C ASP A 53 -3.62 -6.69 12.32
N ALA A 54 -4.02 -5.66 11.58
CA ALA A 54 -3.44 -5.34 10.29
C ALA A 54 -2.36 -4.26 10.44
N ASP A 55 -1.17 -4.56 9.95
CA ASP A 55 -0.04 -3.64 9.93
C ASP A 55 0.14 -2.96 8.57
N LEU A 56 0.61 -1.72 8.58
CA LEU A 56 1.08 -1.01 7.40
C LEU A 56 2.60 -0.86 7.42
N ARG A 57 3.25 -1.19 6.30
CA ARG A 57 4.67 -0.90 6.07
C ARG A 57 4.82 -0.19 4.73
N LEU A 58 5.63 0.86 4.71
CA LEU A 58 5.92 1.63 3.51
C LEU A 58 7.39 1.47 3.15
N TYR A 59 7.62 1.06 1.91
CA TYR A 59 8.96 0.88 1.35
C TYR A 59 9.13 1.80 0.15
N ARG A 60 10.38 2.25 -0.07
CA ARG A 60 10.74 2.96 -1.28
C ARG A 60 11.23 1.95 -2.30
N ASP A 61 10.63 1.97 -3.49
CA ASP A 61 11.07 1.15 -4.63
C ASP A 61 12.56 1.39 -4.94
N ASN A 62 13.29 0.30 -5.19
CA ASN A 62 14.71 0.30 -5.52
C ASN A 62 15.02 0.74 -6.97
N GLY A 63 13.98 1.05 -7.76
CA GLY A 63 14.08 1.53 -9.14
C GLY A 63 13.73 0.48 -10.20
N ASN A 64 13.42 -0.76 -9.81
CA ASN A 64 13.02 -1.82 -10.75
C ASN A 64 11.49 -1.91 -10.95
N GLY A 65 10.69 -1.22 -10.13
CA GLY A 65 9.23 -1.23 -10.20
C GLY A 65 8.57 -2.55 -9.80
N ILE A 66 9.30 -3.43 -9.10
CA ILE A 66 8.87 -4.75 -8.65
C ILE A 66 9.11 -4.82 -7.14
N PHE A 67 8.06 -5.05 -6.35
CA PHE A 67 8.25 -5.27 -4.92
C PHE A 67 8.98 -6.59 -4.65
N ASP A 68 10.21 -6.50 -4.17
CA ASP A 68 11.08 -7.63 -3.91
C ASP A 68 11.91 -7.47 -2.62
N ALA A 69 12.92 -8.33 -2.45
CA ALA A 69 13.76 -8.31 -1.26
C ALA A 69 14.63 -7.05 -1.14
N GLY A 70 14.91 -6.36 -2.25
CA GLY A 70 15.72 -5.15 -2.28
C GLY A 70 14.98 -3.89 -1.81
N ASP A 71 13.65 -3.93 -1.69
CA ASP A 71 12.85 -2.82 -1.18
C ASP A 71 12.70 -2.83 0.34
N ARG A 72 12.96 -3.98 0.98
CA ARG A 72 12.66 -4.23 2.40
C ARG A 72 13.78 -3.82 3.36
#